data_AF-A0A536QMH0-F1
#
_entry.id   AF-A0A536QMH0-F1
#
_cell.length_a   1.000
_cell.length_b   1.000
_cell.length_c   1.000
_cell.angle_alpha   90.00
_cell.angle_beta   90.00
_cell.angle_gamma   90.00
#
_symmetry.space_group_name_H-M   'P 1'
#
loop_
_entity.id
_entity.type
_entity.pdbx_description
1 polymer ?
#
loop_
_entity_poly.entity_id
_entity_poly.type
_entity_poly.pdbx_seq_one_letter_code
_entity_poly.pdbx_strand_id
1 'polypeptide(L)'
;MGEAGGQTPSQADQKSFAERAKQTVTRRDFLIGAGAGAATAVVVLGGAAVATKAVSPSTTTTTTTAVGQGPLPATMRRVALNIDGVGRDLVVDNRESLWETMNFQLGLSNSNLGCDRAQCGACAVLVDGKAVNSCTVLSSRLGRGQKITTVAGLATGPGVAGLHPVQRAFWLDGGFQCGICTRGFIMSSVALLTAIPKPTDVQIAEGLAGNICRCGAYKKVFTSVQTAAAEMRGEKVTHLAAPVLAIVTATATAPTATGTSKEFTFATPFATIEDFDTFVEPLKKRDGIVNISGSERTITVTWDPGKLNEQQVRDLLASLGHAVR
;
A
#
# COMPACT_ATOMS: atom_id res chain seq x y z
N MET A 1 -44.60 23.98 10.98
CA MET A 1 -44.05 23.57 12.30
C MET A 1 -42.56 23.40 12.07
N GLY A 2 -41.72 24.43 12.12
CA GLY A 2 -41.36 25.29 13.25
C GLY A 2 -39.84 25.46 13.11
N GLU A 3 -39.41 26.63 12.61
CA GLU A 3 -38.00 27.01 12.52
C GLU A 3 -37.45 27.25 13.93
N ALA A 4 -36.30 26.65 14.26
CA ALA A 4 -35.54 26.98 15.46
C ALA A 4 -34.23 27.64 15.03
N GLY A 5 -34.22 28.97 15.12
CA GLY A 5 -33.02 29.79 14.95
C GLY A 5 -31.99 29.48 16.03
N GLY A 6 -30.75 29.23 15.62
CA GLY A 6 -29.61 29.13 16.52
C GLY A 6 -29.28 30.51 17.09
N GLN A 7 -29.28 30.61 18.42
CA GLN A 7 -28.86 31.81 19.15
C GLN A 7 -27.37 32.06 18.96
N THR A 8 -27.00 33.30 18.64
CA THR A 8 -25.62 33.80 18.71
C THR A 8 -25.18 33.93 20.17
N PRO A 9 -23.93 33.58 20.53
CA PRO A 9 -23.46 33.67 21.92
C PRO A 9 -23.38 35.12 22.41
N SER A 10 -23.56 35.31 23.71
CA SER A 10 -23.56 36.64 24.35
C SER A 10 -22.15 37.26 24.42
N GLN A 11 -22.06 38.59 24.50
CA GLN A 11 -20.79 39.31 24.63
C GLN A 11 -20.01 38.97 25.93
N ALA A 12 -20.64 38.36 26.93
CA ALA A 12 -19.97 37.92 28.15
C ALA A 12 -19.16 36.62 27.92
N ASP A 13 -19.64 35.72 27.06
CA ASP A 13 -18.95 34.48 26.71
C ASP A 13 -17.69 34.75 25.86
N GLN A 14 -17.71 35.81 25.06
CA GLN A 14 -16.58 36.23 24.22
C GLN A 14 -15.39 36.79 25.02
N LYS A 15 -15.64 37.42 26.19
CA LYS A 15 -14.57 37.94 27.05
C LYS A 15 -13.82 36.84 27.81
N SER A 16 -14.52 35.81 28.26
CA SER A 16 -13.93 34.64 28.96
C SER A 16 -12.99 33.84 28.05
N PHE A 17 -13.31 33.73 26.75
CA PHE A 17 -12.43 33.10 25.77
C PHE A 17 -11.17 33.93 25.45
N ALA A 18 -11.25 35.27 25.49
CA ALA A 18 -10.13 36.16 25.21
C ALA A 18 -9.09 36.20 26.35
N GLU A 19 -9.50 35.97 27.61
CA GLU A 19 -8.60 36.06 28.77
C GLU A 19 -7.80 34.77 29.03
N ARG A 20 -8.26 33.60 28.55
CA ARG A 20 -7.51 32.33 28.63
C ARG A 20 -6.40 32.18 27.58
N ALA A 21 -6.22 33.16 26.68
CA ALA A 21 -5.20 33.12 25.64
C ALA A 21 -3.80 33.60 26.08
N LYS A 22 -3.62 34.00 27.35
CA LYS A 22 -2.30 34.40 27.88
C LYS A 22 -1.76 33.35 28.84
N GLN A 23 -1.09 32.36 28.25
CA GLN A 23 0.02 31.53 28.78
C GLN A 23 -0.14 30.09 28.30
N THR A 24 0.39 29.79 27.12
CA THR A 24 0.74 28.42 26.75
C THR A 24 1.94 28.51 25.82
N VAL A 25 3.10 28.05 26.28
CA VAL A 25 4.24 27.78 25.40
C VAL A 25 3.78 26.70 24.42
N THR A 26 3.78 27.01 23.13
CA THR A 26 3.29 26.07 22.11
C THR A 26 4.43 25.13 21.69
N ARG A 27 4.09 23.91 21.23
CA ARG A 27 5.09 22.97 20.66
C ARG A 27 5.94 23.58 19.54
N ARG A 28 5.41 24.60 18.86
CA ARG A 28 6.11 25.34 17.81
C ARG A 28 7.25 26.20 18.37
N ASP A 29 7.05 26.80 19.54
CA ASP A 29 8.06 27.62 20.21
C ASP A 29 9.21 26.77 20.77
N PHE A 30 8.92 25.55 21.23
CA PHE A 30 9.95 24.58 21.65
C PHE A 30 10.83 24.12 20.48
N LEU A 31 10.24 23.87 19.31
CA LEU A 31 10.97 23.39 18.13
C LEU A 31 11.81 24.48 17.46
N ILE A 32 11.38 25.75 17.55
CA ILE A 32 12.18 26.89 17.06
C ILE A 32 13.35 27.19 18.01
N GLY A 33 13.21 26.93 19.31
CA GLY A 33 14.26 27.15 20.31
C GLY A 33 15.41 26.13 20.34
N ALA A 34 15.28 24.98 19.68
CA ALA A 34 16.28 23.91 19.72
C ALA A 34 17.20 23.84 18.46
N GLY A 35 17.07 24.78 17.53
CA GLY A 35 17.73 24.75 16.22
C GLY A 35 18.95 25.66 16.04
N ALA A 36 19.57 26.15 17.11
CA ALA A 36 20.79 26.97 17.04
C ALA A 36 22.01 26.16 17.50
N GLY A 37 22.64 25.44 16.57
CA GLY A 37 23.85 24.66 16.82
C GLY A 37 24.64 24.38 15.54
N ALA A 38 25.56 25.30 15.24
CA ALA A 38 26.74 25.18 14.37
C ALA A 38 26.58 24.68 12.92
N ALA A 39 26.59 25.64 11.99
CA ALA A 39 27.06 25.44 10.64
C ALA A 39 28.60 25.39 10.61
N THR A 40 29.17 24.33 10.04
CA THR A 40 30.51 24.39 9.43
C THR A 40 30.43 23.82 8.02
N ALA A 41 30.61 24.70 7.05
CA ALA A 41 30.79 24.36 5.66
C ALA A 41 32.17 23.71 5.47
N VAL A 42 32.22 22.54 4.82
CA VAL A 42 33.44 22.04 4.19
C VAL A 42 33.09 21.64 2.77
N VAL A 43 33.56 22.46 1.83
CA VAL A 43 33.67 22.11 0.42
C VAL A 43 34.80 21.09 0.29
N VAL A 44 34.50 19.88 -0.19
CA VAL A 44 35.51 18.97 -0.71
C VAL A 44 35.20 18.68 -2.16
N LEU A 45 35.98 19.32 -3.03
CA LEU A 45 36.23 18.90 -4.39
C LEU A 45 36.86 17.51 -4.35
N GLY A 46 36.25 16.54 -5.03
CA GLY A 46 36.81 15.19 -5.11
C GLY A 46 35.98 14.30 -6.01
N GLY A 47 36.35 14.26 -7.30
CA GLY A 47 35.86 13.24 -8.22
C GLY A 47 36.29 11.85 -7.74
N ALA A 48 35.35 10.92 -7.72
CA ALA A 48 35.63 9.51 -7.70
C ALA A 48 34.61 8.82 -8.62
N ALA A 49 35.13 8.08 -9.59
CA ALA A 49 34.39 7.36 -10.60
C ALA A 49 33.37 6.41 -9.95
N VAL A 50 32.08 6.62 -10.25
CA VAL A 50 31.04 5.65 -9.94
C VAL A 50 31.17 4.53 -10.96
N ALA A 51 31.77 3.43 -10.54
CA ALA A 51 31.78 2.19 -11.32
C ALA A 51 30.32 1.72 -11.51
N THR A 52 29.80 1.90 -12.73
CA THR A 52 28.50 1.38 -13.16
C THR A 52 28.60 -0.14 -13.28
N LYS A 53 28.47 -0.86 -12.16
CA LYS A 53 28.15 -2.28 -12.21
C LYS A 53 26.67 -2.38 -12.60
N ALA A 54 26.42 -2.40 -13.90
CA ALA A 54 25.13 -2.70 -14.48
C ALA A 54 24.67 -4.06 -13.94
N VAL A 55 23.77 -4.03 -12.96
CA VAL A 55 23.00 -5.20 -12.57
C VAL A 55 22.05 -5.46 -13.74
N SER A 56 22.43 -6.42 -14.58
CA SER A 56 21.53 -6.96 -15.59
C SER A 56 20.33 -7.56 -14.84
N PRO A 57 19.08 -7.21 -15.20
CA PRO A 57 17.95 -7.91 -14.64
C PRO A 57 18.02 -9.36 -15.10
N SER A 58 18.35 -10.27 -14.18
CA SER A 58 18.11 -11.69 -14.41
C SER A 58 16.62 -11.83 -14.72
N THR A 59 16.33 -12.22 -15.96
CA THR A 59 15.01 -12.67 -16.37
C THR A 59 14.75 -13.96 -15.58
N THR A 60 14.15 -13.82 -14.40
CA THR A 60 13.58 -14.95 -13.67
C THR A 60 12.43 -15.45 -14.54
N THR A 61 12.75 -16.40 -15.40
CA THR A 61 11.75 -17.24 -16.06
C THR A 61 11.15 -18.06 -14.94
N THR A 62 10.09 -17.55 -14.33
CA THR A 62 9.17 -18.36 -13.53
C THR A 62 8.64 -19.40 -14.50
N THR A 63 9.24 -20.58 -14.47
CA THR A 63 8.70 -21.74 -15.14
C THR A 63 7.44 -22.07 -14.37
N THR A 64 6.31 -21.55 -14.82
CA THR A 64 5.00 -21.96 -14.36
C THR A 64 4.91 -23.46 -14.62
N THR A 65 5.02 -24.24 -13.55
CA THR A 65 4.74 -25.68 -13.60
C THR A 65 3.36 -25.83 -14.22
N ALA A 66 3.31 -26.39 -15.43
CA ALA A 66 2.05 -26.62 -16.14
C ALA A 66 1.09 -27.34 -15.18
N VAL A 67 -0.03 -26.69 -14.86
CA VAL A 67 -1.01 -27.25 -13.93
C VAL A 67 -1.45 -28.61 -14.52
N GLY A 68 -1.12 -29.69 -13.82
CA GLY A 68 -1.22 -31.06 -14.35
C GLY A 68 -2.58 -31.34 -14.97
N GLN A 69 -2.59 -31.96 -16.16
CA GLN A 69 -3.74 -32.19 -17.06
C GLN A 69 -4.80 -33.19 -16.54
N GLY A 70 -4.80 -33.51 -15.23
CA GLY A 70 -5.77 -34.43 -14.65
C GLY A 70 -7.22 -33.90 -14.72
N PRO A 71 -8.22 -34.81 -14.62
CA PRO A 71 -9.62 -34.42 -14.55
C PRO A 71 -9.86 -33.53 -13.32
N LEU A 72 -10.63 -32.46 -13.50
CA LEU A 72 -11.02 -31.56 -12.43
C LEU A 72 -12.46 -31.86 -11.99
N PRO A 73 -12.81 -31.60 -10.72
CA PRO A 73 -14.21 -31.57 -10.28
C PRO A 73 -15.05 -30.64 -11.17
N ALA A 74 -16.33 -30.94 -11.37
CA ALA A 74 -17.22 -30.12 -12.19
C ALA A 74 -17.38 -28.67 -11.69
N THR A 75 -17.04 -28.42 -10.42
CA THR A 75 -17.02 -27.09 -9.81
C THR A 75 -15.78 -26.27 -10.12
N MET A 76 -14.76 -26.84 -10.75
CA MET A 76 -13.47 -26.21 -10.99
C MET A 76 -13.18 -26.05 -12.48
N ARG A 77 -12.44 -25.00 -12.84
CA ARG A 77 -12.07 -24.71 -14.23
C ARG A 77 -10.63 -24.22 -14.35
N ARG A 78 -9.93 -24.67 -15.41
CA ARG A 78 -8.64 -24.12 -15.82
C ARG A 78 -8.84 -22.79 -16.54
N VAL A 79 -8.09 -21.77 -16.14
CA VAL A 79 -8.11 -20.44 -16.75
C VAL A 79 -6.69 -19.92 -16.91
N ALA A 80 -6.42 -19.21 -18.01
CA ALA A 80 -5.14 -18.55 -18.27
C ALA A 80 -5.33 -17.03 -18.18
N LEU A 81 -5.14 -16.45 -17.00
CA LEU A 81 -5.39 -15.03 -16.76
C LEU A 81 -4.13 -14.19 -17.10
N ASN A 82 -4.33 -13.04 -17.74
CA ASN A 82 -3.28 -12.02 -17.87
C ASN A 82 -3.58 -10.88 -16.90
N ILE A 83 -2.81 -10.78 -15.81
CA ILE A 83 -2.97 -9.74 -14.78
C ILE A 83 -1.69 -8.91 -14.74
N ASP A 84 -1.82 -7.61 -14.98
CA ASP A 84 -0.73 -6.65 -15.01
C ASP A 84 0.40 -7.07 -15.99
N GLY A 85 0.02 -7.65 -17.13
CA GLY A 85 0.94 -8.15 -18.15
C GLY A 85 1.51 -9.55 -17.87
N VAL A 86 1.25 -10.12 -16.70
CA VAL A 86 1.76 -11.43 -16.28
C VAL A 86 0.71 -12.52 -16.54
N GLY A 87 1.07 -13.51 -17.37
CA GLY A 87 0.27 -14.70 -17.61
C GLY A 87 0.26 -15.65 -16.41
N ARG A 88 -0.91 -16.15 -16.03
CA ARG A 88 -1.13 -17.03 -14.89
C ARG A 88 -2.09 -18.16 -15.26
N ASP A 89 -1.60 -19.39 -15.26
CA ASP A 89 -2.42 -20.58 -15.42
C ASP A 89 -2.92 -21.04 -14.05
N LEU A 90 -4.24 -21.05 -13.87
CA LEU A 90 -4.89 -21.29 -12.59
C LEU A 90 -6.00 -22.32 -12.72
N VAL A 91 -6.35 -22.95 -11.59
CA VAL A 91 -7.59 -23.69 -11.41
C VAL A 91 -8.43 -22.90 -10.41
N VAL A 92 -9.62 -22.50 -10.83
CA VAL A 92 -10.53 -21.65 -10.04
C VAL A 92 -11.87 -22.36 -9.84
N ASP A 93 -12.56 -22.08 -8.73
CA ASP A 93 -13.97 -22.49 -8.57
C ASP A 93 -14.83 -21.69 -9.56
N ASN A 94 -15.84 -22.33 -10.15
CA ASN A 94 -16.73 -21.69 -11.11
C ASN A 94 -17.48 -20.48 -10.54
N ARG A 95 -17.62 -20.39 -9.20
CA ARG A 95 -18.28 -19.32 -8.46
C ARG A 95 -17.30 -18.24 -7.98
N GLU A 96 -16.00 -18.48 -8.09
CA GLU A 96 -14.97 -17.56 -7.60
C GLU A 96 -14.95 -16.29 -8.45
N SER A 97 -15.07 -15.15 -7.78
CA SER A 97 -14.92 -13.84 -8.39
C SER A 97 -13.46 -13.55 -8.72
N LEU A 98 -13.24 -12.62 -9.65
CA LEU A 98 -11.92 -12.13 -10.00
C LEU A 98 -11.24 -11.49 -8.79
N TRP A 99 -12.01 -10.82 -7.93
CA TRP A 99 -11.48 -10.26 -6.69
C TRP A 99 -10.93 -11.35 -5.76
N GLU A 100 -11.69 -12.41 -5.53
CA GLU A 100 -11.25 -13.54 -4.69
C GLU A 100 -10.02 -14.23 -5.29
N THR A 101 -10.01 -14.51 -6.59
CA THR A 101 -8.84 -15.11 -7.26
C THR A 101 -7.59 -14.25 -7.11
N MET A 102 -7.71 -12.93 -7.34
CA MET A 102 -6.58 -12.02 -7.17
C MET A 102 -6.10 -11.97 -5.72
N ASN A 103 -7.00 -11.83 -4.74
CA ASN A 103 -6.58 -11.54 -3.37
C ASN A 103 -6.33 -12.81 -2.54
N PHE A 104 -7.18 -13.82 -2.63
CA PHE A 104 -7.08 -15.03 -1.84
C PHE A 104 -6.18 -16.08 -2.48
N GLN A 105 -6.32 -16.35 -3.78
CA GLN A 105 -5.51 -17.38 -4.44
C GLN A 105 -4.12 -16.84 -4.81
N LEU A 106 -4.03 -15.62 -5.34
CA LEU A 106 -2.78 -15.04 -5.84
C LEU A 106 -2.08 -14.10 -4.85
N GLY A 107 -2.73 -13.71 -3.75
CA GLY A 107 -2.17 -12.76 -2.78
C GLY A 107 -1.97 -11.34 -3.33
N LEU A 108 -2.57 -11.01 -4.47
CA LEU A 108 -2.49 -9.70 -5.11
C LEU A 108 -3.47 -8.73 -4.44
N SER A 109 -3.00 -8.08 -3.37
CA SER A 109 -3.74 -7.07 -2.62
C SER A 109 -3.85 -5.73 -3.35
N ASN A 110 -4.14 -5.74 -4.66
CA ASN A 110 -4.16 -4.56 -5.55
C ASN A 110 -5.57 -4.00 -5.80
N SER A 111 -6.59 -4.54 -5.15
CA SER A 111 -7.98 -4.04 -5.17
C SER A 111 -8.65 -4.34 -3.83
N ASN A 112 -9.63 -3.54 -3.40
CA ASN A 112 -10.26 -3.72 -2.08
C ASN A 112 -11.70 -4.26 -2.21
N LEU A 113 -12.11 -5.14 -1.30
CA LEU A 113 -13.51 -5.54 -1.18
C LEU A 113 -14.22 -4.66 -0.16
N GLY A 114 -15.27 -3.95 -0.59
CA GLY A 114 -16.05 -3.09 0.31
C GLY A 114 -17.48 -3.55 0.54
N CYS A 115 -18.16 -4.04 -0.49
CA CYS A 115 -19.59 -4.40 -0.39
C CYS A 115 -19.95 -5.79 -0.91
N ASP A 116 -19.11 -6.36 -1.78
CA ASP A 116 -19.30 -7.65 -2.46
C ASP A 116 -20.65 -7.81 -3.20
N ARG A 117 -21.15 -6.70 -3.77
CA ARG A 117 -22.45 -6.67 -4.47
C ARG A 117 -22.51 -5.59 -5.57
N ALA A 118 -21.38 -5.27 -6.17
CA ALA A 118 -21.24 -4.27 -7.25
C ALA A 118 -21.76 -2.84 -6.94
N GLN A 119 -21.82 -2.44 -5.67
CA GLN A 119 -22.34 -1.12 -5.29
C GLN A 119 -21.27 -0.06 -5.01
N CYS A 120 -20.12 -0.45 -4.45
CA CYS A 120 -19.17 0.53 -3.90
C CYS A 120 -17.98 0.90 -4.79
N GLY A 121 -17.69 0.13 -5.85
CA GLY A 121 -16.56 0.40 -6.75
C GLY A 121 -15.15 0.15 -6.20
N ALA A 122 -14.98 -0.12 -4.89
CA ALA A 122 -13.66 -0.30 -4.27
C ALA A 122 -12.81 -1.43 -4.90
N CYS A 123 -13.49 -2.42 -5.49
CA CYS A 123 -12.89 -3.57 -6.16
C CYS A 123 -12.61 -3.32 -7.64
N ALA A 124 -12.77 -2.10 -8.15
CA ALA A 124 -12.66 -1.84 -9.58
C ALA A 124 -11.25 -2.12 -10.12
N VAL A 125 -11.22 -2.81 -11.26
CA VAL A 125 -10.04 -3.08 -12.09
C VAL A 125 -10.41 -2.80 -13.54
N LEU A 126 -9.41 -2.73 -14.44
CA LEU A 126 -9.69 -2.68 -15.87
C LEU A 126 -9.68 -4.09 -16.46
N VAL A 127 -10.69 -4.43 -17.23
CA VAL A 127 -10.69 -5.60 -18.12
C VAL A 127 -10.84 -5.08 -19.54
N ASP A 128 -9.80 -5.30 -20.36
CA ASP A 128 -9.69 -4.75 -21.73
C ASP A 128 -9.96 -3.23 -21.77
N GLY A 129 -9.38 -2.51 -20.81
CA GLY A 129 -9.50 -1.05 -20.69
C GLY A 129 -10.81 -0.54 -20.07
N LYS A 130 -11.78 -1.41 -19.77
CA LYS A 130 -13.06 -1.04 -19.15
C LYS A 130 -13.02 -1.25 -17.64
N ALA A 131 -13.42 -0.25 -16.87
CA ALA A 131 -13.58 -0.40 -15.42
C ALA A 131 -14.74 -1.35 -15.11
N VAL A 132 -14.45 -2.39 -14.31
CA VAL A 132 -15.43 -3.38 -13.87
C VAL A 132 -15.28 -3.67 -12.38
N ASN A 133 -16.38 -3.96 -11.70
CA ASN A 133 -16.37 -4.46 -10.33
C ASN A 133 -15.87 -5.91 -10.32
N SER A 134 -14.63 -6.15 -9.90
CA SER A 134 -14.04 -7.50 -9.92
C SER A 134 -14.78 -8.51 -9.02
N CYS A 135 -15.49 -8.05 -7.99
CA CYS A 135 -16.33 -8.92 -7.15
C CYS A 135 -17.51 -9.59 -7.91
N THR A 136 -17.91 -9.05 -9.07
CA THR A 136 -19.02 -9.62 -9.87
C THR A 136 -18.57 -10.23 -11.19
N VAL A 137 -17.26 -10.32 -11.43
CA VAL A 137 -16.71 -10.98 -12.61
C VAL A 137 -16.22 -12.36 -12.19
N LEU A 138 -16.81 -13.43 -12.72
CA LEU A 138 -16.35 -14.79 -12.43
C LEU A 138 -15.02 -15.06 -13.13
N SER A 139 -14.01 -15.51 -12.39
CA SER A 139 -12.70 -15.88 -12.94
C SER A 139 -12.82 -16.97 -14.01
N SER A 140 -13.75 -17.90 -13.81
CA SER A 140 -14.08 -18.99 -14.72
C SER A 140 -14.56 -18.54 -16.11
N ARG A 141 -14.99 -17.28 -16.27
CA ARG A 141 -15.43 -16.69 -17.54
C ARG A 141 -14.31 -15.98 -18.30
N LEU A 142 -13.17 -15.74 -17.65
CA LEU A 142 -12.00 -15.09 -18.22
C LEU A 142 -11.03 -16.13 -18.83
N GLY A 143 -9.85 -15.69 -19.21
CA GLY A 143 -8.80 -16.54 -19.77
C GLY A 143 -8.93 -16.84 -21.26
N ARG A 144 -9.60 -15.95 -22.00
CA ARG A 144 -9.73 -15.96 -23.46
C ARG A 144 -8.98 -14.77 -24.09
N GLY A 145 -7.83 -14.42 -23.51
CA GLY A 145 -6.96 -13.34 -23.97
C GLY A 145 -7.26 -11.95 -23.39
N GLN A 146 -8.24 -11.82 -22.49
CA GLN A 146 -8.52 -10.53 -21.84
C GLN A 146 -7.32 -10.07 -21.00
N LYS A 147 -7.07 -8.75 -21.02
CA LYS A 147 -6.05 -8.10 -20.19
C LYS A 147 -6.69 -7.50 -18.95
N ILE A 148 -6.25 -7.94 -17.79
CA ILE A 148 -6.67 -7.41 -16.49
C ILE A 148 -5.57 -6.46 -16.01
N THR A 149 -5.92 -5.19 -15.77
CA THR A 149 -5.02 -4.21 -15.17
C THR A 149 -5.55 -3.83 -13.81
N THR A 150 -4.72 -3.98 -12.78
CA THR A 150 -4.98 -3.54 -11.41
C THR A 150 -4.30 -2.19 -11.15
N VAL A 151 -4.49 -1.62 -9.97
CA VAL A 151 -3.84 -0.35 -9.61
C VAL A 151 -2.32 -0.46 -9.63
N ALA A 152 -1.75 -1.63 -9.37
CA ALA A 152 -0.30 -1.83 -9.39
C ALA A 152 0.26 -1.83 -10.82
N GLY A 153 -0.50 -2.35 -11.79
CA GLY A 153 -0.10 -2.39 -13.21
C GLY A 153 -0.11 -1.03 -13.92
N LEU A 154 -0.50 0.05 -13.24
CA LEU A 154 -0.49 1.40 -13.81
C LEU A 154 0.89 2.08 -13.75
N ALA A 155 1.71 1.75 -12.75
CA ALA A 155 3.01 2.37 -12.58
C ALA A 155 4.03 1.80 -13.59
N THR A 156 4.85 2.66 -14.16
CA THR A 156 5.88 2.29 -15.16
C THR A 156 7.30 2.27 -14.58
N GLY A 157 7.46 2.69 -13.32
CA GLY A 157 8.74 2.72 -12.65
C GLY A 157 8.63 3.09 -11.16
N PRO A 158 9.77 3.22 -10.47
CA PRO A 158 9.81 3.57 -9.06
C PRO A 158 9.51 5.06 -8.81
N GLY A 159 9.08 5.35 -7.58
CA GLY A 159 8.88 6.70 -7.09
C GLY A 159 7.75 7.48 -7.78
N VAL A 160 7.63 8.76 -7.41
CA VAL A 160 6.55 9.66 -7.89
C VAL A 160 6.55 9.77 -9.42
N ALA A 161 7.73 9.77 -10.05
CA ALA A 161 7.88 9.90 -11.51
C ALA A 161 7.37 8.66 -12.26
N GLY A 162 7.49 7.47 -11.67
CA GLY A 162 7.00 6.23 -12.28
C GLY A 162 5.50 5.97 -12.10
N LEU A 163 4.82 6.75 -11.24
CA LEU A 163 3.37 6.65 -11.09
C LEU A 163 2.62 7.09 -12.35
N HIS A 164 1.46 6.49 -12.59
CA HIS A 164 0.52 7.01 -13.58
C HIS A 164 0.03 8.41 -13.15
N PRO A 165 -0.23 9.36 -14.07
CA PRO A 165 -0.73 10.71 -13.73
C PRO A 165 -1.92 10.70 -12.78
N VAL A 166 -2.87 9.78 -12.98
CA VAL A 166 -4.01 9.58 -12.04
C VAL A 166 -3.54 9.21 -10.63
N GLN A 167 -2.61 8.25 -10.47
CA GLN A 167 -2.09 7.87 -9.15
C GLN A 167 -1.38 9.05 -8.49
N ARG A 168 -0.54 9.75 -9.27
CA ARG A 168 0.21 10.92 -8.82
C ARG A 168 -0.70 12.04 -8.35
N ALA A 169 -1.72 12.39 -9.14
CA ALA A 169 -2.68 13.43 -8.78
C ALA A 169 -3.49 13.05 -7.54
N PHE A 170 -3.98 11.80 -7.44
CA PHE A 170 -4.66 11.34 -6.22
C PHE A 170 -3.76 11.47 -4.99
N TRP A 171 -2.48 11.14 -5.13
CA TRP A 171 -1.53 11.27 -4.03
C TRP A 171 -1.28 12.74 -3.65
N LEU A 172 -0.85 13.56 -4.61
CA LEU A 172 -0.36 14.92 -4.34
C LEU A 172 -1.49 15.95 -4.16
N ASP A 173 -2.68 15.70 -4.70
CA ASP A 173 -3.84 16.58 -4.56
C ASP A 173 -4.79 16.12 -3.44
N GLY A 174 -4.45 15.02 -2.76
CA GLY A 174 -5.21 14.51 -1.62
C GLY A 174 -6.56 13.90 -2.01
N GLY A 175 -6.65 13.25 -3.17
CA GLY A 175 -7.82 12.51 -3.64
C GLY A 175 -8.18 11.27 -2.82
N PHE A 176 -7.68 11.15 -1.58
CA PHE A 176 -7.91 10.03 -0.68
C PHE A 176 -7.77 10.45 0.79
N GLN A 177 -8.25 9.57 1.68
CA GLN A 177 -7.97 9.62 3.11
C GLN A 177 -7.66 8.20 3.61
N CYS A 178 -8.66 7.40 3.99
CA CYS A 178 -8.44 6.04 4.50
C CYS A 178 -7.88 5.05 3.45
N GLY A 179 -7.90 5.41 2.16
CA GLY A 179 -7.32 4.57 1.10
C GLY A 179 -8.23 3.45 0.56
N ILE A 180 -9.28 3.05 1.28
CA ILE A 180 -10.09 1.87 0.91
C ILE A 180 -10.74 2.02 -0.48
N CYS A 181 -11.38 3.15 -0.78
CA CYS A 181 -12.00 3.38 -2.08
C CYS A 181 -11.01 3.83 -3.16
N THR A 182 -9.80 4.25 -2.78
CA THR A 182 -8.87 4.99 -3.65
C THR A 182 -8.45 4.19 -4.86
N ARG A 183 -8.19 2.89 -4.70
CA ARG A 183 -7.82 2.00 -5.81
C ARG A 183 -8.92 1.96 -6.86
N GLY A 184 -10.17 1.78 -6.44
CA GLY A 184 -11.33 1.77 -7.34
C GLY A 184 -11.55 3.10 -8.07
N PHE A 185 -11.41 4.22 -7.34
CA PHE A 185 -11.47 5.56 -7.92
C PHE A 185 -10.37 5.79 -8.95
N ILE A 186 -9.13 5.38 -8.68
CA ILE A 186 -8.01 5.48 -9.63
C ILE A 186 -8.34 4.70 -10.90
N MET A 187 -8.74 3.42 -10.78
CA MET A 187 -9.05 2.59 -11.94
C MET A 187 -10.20 3.15 -12.78
N SER A 188 -11.26 3.62 -12.13
CA SER A 188 -12.41 4.24 -12.81
C SER A 188 -12.03 5.56 -13.47
N SER A 189 -11.15 6.36 -12.84
CA SER A 189 -10.63 7.60 -13.43
C SER A 189 -9.76 7.33 -14.66
N VAL A 190 -8.93 6.28 -14.65
CA VAL A 190 -8.16 5.87 -15.83
C VAL A 190 -9.09 5.49 -17.00
N ALA A 191 -10.13 4.70 -16.73
CA ALA A 191 -11.11 4.35 -17.75
C ALA A 191 -11.83 5.60 -18.31
N LEU A 192 -12.28 6.49 -17.42
CA LEU A 192 -12.92 7.75 -17.81
C LEU A 192 -11.99 8.61 -18.68
N LEU A 193 -10.76 8.85 -18.27
CA LEU A 193 -9.82 9.74 -18.97
C LEU A 193 -9.30 9.14 -20.28
N THR A 194 -9.29 7.82 -20.40
CA THR A 194 -9.02 7.15 -21.68
C THR A 194 -10.14 7.41 -22.68
N ALA A 195 -11.40 7.39 -22.23
CA ALA A 195 -12.56 7.64 -23.08
C ALA A 195 -12.80 9.13 -23.35
N ILE A 196 -12.59 9.98 -22.35
CA ILE A 196 -12.85 11.42 -22.38
C ILE A 196 -11.62 12.15 -21.82
N PRO A 197 -10.64 12.52 -22.66
CA PRO A 197 -9.38 13.12 -22.20
C PRO A 197 -9.53 14.49 -21.53
N LYS A 198 -10.66 15.18 -21.71
CA LYS A 198 -10.97 16.49 -21.10
C LYS A 198 -12.41 16.48 -20.56
N PRO A 199 -12.67 15.73 -19.47
CA PRO A 199 -14.03 15.58 -18.96
C PRO A 199 -14.48 16.86 -18.26
N THR A 200 -15.77 17.18 -18.37
CA THR A 200 -16.43 18.19 -17.54
C THR A 200 -16.71 17.61 -16.14
N ASP A 201 -17.04 18.47 -15.17
CA ASP A 201 -17.41 18.02 -13.83
C ASP A 201 -18.60 17.05 -13.83
N VAL A 202 -19.56 17.26 -14.73
CA VAL A 202 -20.70 16.35 -14.91
C VAL A 202 -20.23 14.98 -15.40
N GLN A 203 -19.30 14.94 -16.37
CA GLN A 203 -18.74 13.69 -16.88
C GLN A 203 -17.86 12.98 -15.85
N ILE A 204 -17.15 13.73 -14.99
CA ILE A 204 -16.42 13.17 -13.84
C ILE A 204 -17.40 12.56 -12.84
N ALA A 205 -18.48 13.28 -12.50
CA ALA A 205 -19.50 12.78 -11.59
C ALA A 205 -20.14 11.48 -12.11
N GLU A 206 -20.52 11.45 -13.38
CA GLU A 206 -21.12 10.27 -14.01
C GLU A 206 -20.13 9.12 -14.13
N GLY A 207 -18.92 9.38 -14.64
CA GLY A 207 -17.88 8.36 -14.81
C GLY A 207 -17.40 7.74 -13.50
N LEU A 208 -17.56 8.44 -12.37
CA LEU A 208 -17.17 7.96 -11.04
C LEU A 208 -18.37 7.58 -10.16
N ALA A 209 -19.61 7.67 -10.65
CA ALA A 209 -20.82 7.42 -9.85
C ALA A 209 -20.87 6.01 -9.24
N GLY A 210 -20.18 5.04 -9.84
CA GLY A 210 -20.04 3.67 -9.31
C GLY A 210 -19.06 3.51 -8.14
N ASN A 211 -18.41 4.58 -7.67
CA ASN A 211 -17.43 4.54 -6.58
C ASN A 211 -17.91 5.33 -5.36
N ILE A 212 -17.96 4.65 -4.21
CA ILE A 212 -18.42 5.24 -2.94
C ILE A 212 -17.22 5.56 -2.06
N CYS A 213 -17.12 6.82 -1.62
CA CYS A 213 -16.14 7.28 -0.65
C CYS A 213 -16.82 7.59 0.69
N ARG A 214 -16.52 6.81 1.74
CA ARG A 214 -17.07 7.08 3.07
C ARG A 214 -16.42 8.28 3.77
N CYS A 215 -15.17 8.59 3.43
CA CYS A 215 -14.46 9.77 3.93
C CYS A 215 -14.99 11.09 3.36
N GLY A 216 -15.82 11.05 2.30
CA GLY A 216 -16.36 12.25 1.67
C GLY A 216 -15.33 13.07 0.87
N ALA A 217 -14.23 12.45 0.41
CA ALA A 217 -13.14 13.14 -0.29
C ALA A 217 -13.46 13.57 -1.74
N TYR A 218 -14.73 13.53 -2.17
CA TYR A 218 -15.15 13.70 -3.56
C TYR A 218 -14.62 14.97 -4.24
N LYS A 219 -14.61 16.12 -3.53
CA LYS A 219 -14.07 17.37 -4.09
C LYS A 219 -12.58 17.22 -4.48
N LYS A 220 -11.79 16.56 -3.64
CA LYS A 220 -10.37 16.30 -3.92
C LYS A 220 -10.17 15.21 -4.96
N VAL A 221 -11.06 14.22 -5.03
CA VAL A 221 -11.12 13.27 -6.15
C VAL A 221 -11.31 14.01 -7.47
N PHE A 222 -12.26 14.95 -7.55
CA PHE A 222 -12.50 15.74 -8.76
C PHE A 222 -11.28 16.57 -9.15
N THR A 223 -10.67 17.27 -8.18
CA THR A 223 -9.40 17.98 -8.40
C THR A 223 -8.33 17.04 -8.96
N SER A 224 -8.17 15.85 -8.37
CA SER A 224 -7.17 14.87 -8.81
C SER A 224 -7.44 14.39 -10.24
N VAL A 225 -8.69 14.14 -10.61
CA VAL A 225 -9.06 13.72 -11.98
C VAL A 225 -8.79 14.84 -12.98
N GLN A 226 -9.13 16.08 -12.67
CA GLN A 226 -8.87 17.24 -13.53
C GLN A 226 -7.36 17.46 -13.73
N THR A 227 -6.58 17.41 -12.64
CA THR A 227 -5.11 17.51 -12.70
C THR A 227 -4.53 16.40 -13.56
N ALA A 228 -4.93 15.15 -13.33
CA ALA A 228 -4.47 14.02 -14.11
C ALA A 228 -4.85 14.13 -15.59
N ALA A 229 -6.05 14.62 -15.90
CA ALA A 229 -6.50 14.86 -17.27
C ALA A 229 -5.61 15.87 -18.00
N ALA A 230 -5.27 16.98 -17.34
CA ALA A 230 -4.36 17.99 -17.89
C ALA A 230 -2.95 17.43 -18.11
N GLU A 231 -2.41 16.72 -17.12
CA GLU A 231 -1.08 16.11 -17.22
C GLU A 231 -1.01 15.05 -18.33
N MET A 232 -2.03 14.20 -18.49
CA MET A 232 -2.12 13.22 -19.57
C MET A 232 -2.18 13.86 -20.98
N ARG A 233 -2.61 15.12 -21.08
CA ARG A 233 -2.57 15.90 -22.34
C ARG A 233 -1.24 16.64 -22.56
N GLY A 234 -0.27 16.48 -21.65
CA GLY A 234 1.04 17.14 -21.72
C GLY A 234 1.02 18.59 -21.21
N GLU A 235 -0.03 19.01 -20.49
CA GLU A 235 -0.10 20.33 -19.89
C GLU A 235 0.75 20.39 -18.61
N LYS A 236 1.33 21.56 -18.32
CA LYS A 236 2.01 21.78 -17.04
C LYS A 236 0.95 21.89 -15.93
N VAL A 237 1.07 21.05 -14.92
CA VAL A 237 0.18 21.04 -13.76
C VAL A 237 0.91 21.43 -12.49
N THR A 238 0.19 22.04 -11.56
CA THR A 238 0.66 22.32 -10.21
C THR A 238 -0.12 21.46 -9.24
N HIS A 239 0.57 20.57 -8.53
CA HIS A 239 -0.05 19.77 -7.48
C HIS A 239 -0.19 20.56 -6.17
N LEU A 240 -1.15 20.17 -5.34
CA LEU A 240 -1.40 20.84 -4.05
C LEU A 240 -0.30 20.58 -3.01
N ALA A 241 0.30 19.39 -3.05
CA ALA A 241 1.45 19.05 -2.22
C ALA A 241 2.71 18.91 -3.08
N ALA A 242 3.84 19.39 -2.55
CA ALA A 242 5.15 19.07 -3.09
C ALA A 242 5.60 17.70 -2.56
N PRO A 243 6.10 16.78 -3.40
CA PRO A 243 6.66 15.52 -2.91
C PRO A 243 7.88 15.82 -2.03
N VAL A 244 7.81 15.43 -0.77
CA VAL A 244 8.99 15.44 0.11
C VAL A 244 9.83 14.23 -0.26
N LEU A 245 10.82 14.43 -1.13
CA LEU A 245 11.84 13.44 -1.43
C LEU A 245 12.78 13.35 -0.23
N ALA A 246 12.44 12.48 0.73
CA ALA A 246 13.40 12.07 1.74
C ALA A 246 14.50 11.28 1.03
N ILE A 247 15.71 11.86 0.97
CA ILE A 247 16.90 11.10 0.63
C ILE A 247 17.10 10.16 1.80
N VAL A 248 16.64 8.92 1.66
CA VAL A 248 17.08 7.84 2.53
C VAL A 248 18.53 7.62 2.13
N THR A 249 19.45 8.31 2.80
CA THR A 249 20.84 7.84 2.85
C THR A 249 20.71 6.40 3.31
N ALA A 250 21.17 5.46 2.48
CA ALA A 250 21.17 4.06 2.82
C ALA A 250 21.59 3.97 4.29
N THR A 251 20.67 3.52 5.14
CA THR A 251 21.02 3.25 6.54
C THR A 251 22.27 2.40 6.44
N ALA A 252 23.35 2.88 7.05
CA ALA A 252 24.60 2.13 7.13
C ALA A 252 24.20 0.69 7.38
N THR A 253 24.55 -0.20 6.44
CA THR A 253 24.20 -1.62 6.49
C THR A 253 24.30 -2.03 7.94
N ALA A 254 23.17 -2.37 8.57
CA ALA A 254 23.18 -2.75 9.98
C ALA A 254 24.35 -3.72 10.11
N PRO A 255 25.32 -3.44 11.01
CA PRO A 255 26.60 -4.14 11.02
C PRO A 255 26.28 -5.61 10.93
N THR A 256 26.80 -6.28 9.90
CA THR A 256 26.52 -7.69 9.62
C THR A 256 26.73 -8.42 10.94
N ALA A 257 25.62 -8.72 11.61
CA ALA A 257 25.67 -9.38 12.89
C ALA A 257 26.31 -10.72 12.60
N THR A 258 27.55 -10.90 13.02
CA THR A 258 28.24 -12.19 13.05
C THR A 258 27.46 -13.09 13.98
N GLY A 259 26.40 -13.69 13.47
CA GLY A 259 25.46 -14.51 14.21
C GLY A 259 24.77 -15.47 13.27
N THR A 260 24.44 -16.65 13.78
CA THR A 260 23.67 -17.64 13.04
C THR A 260 22.22 -17.17 13.01
N SER A 261 21.60 -17.16 11.83
CA SER A 261 20.21 -16.75 11.65
C SER A 261 19.38 -17.91 11.14
N LYS A 262 18.20 -18.13 11.74
CA LYS A 262 17.24 -19.15 11.31
C LYS A 262 15.81 -18.68 11.49
N GLU A 263 15.00 -18.97 10.48
CA GLU A 263 13.55 -18.82 10.55
C GLU A 263 12.91 -20.10 11.12
N PHE A 264 11.94 -19.90 12.01
CA PHE A 264 11.13 -20.93 12.62
C PHE A 264 9.64 -20.63 12.41
N THR A 265 8.81 -21.66 12.35
CA THR A 265 7.35 -21.51 12.28
C THR A 265 6.73 -21.79 13.64
N PHE A 266 5.87 -20.92 14.15
CA PHE A 266 5.19 -21.19 15.42
C PHE A 266 4.25 -22.39 15.29
N ALA A 267 4.28 -23.28 16.29
CA ALA A 267 3.35 -24.41 16.36
C ALA A 267 1.90 -23.93 16.51
N THR A 268 1.72 -22.81 17.20
CA THR A 268 0.46 -22.06 17.34
C THR A 268 0.73 -20.59 16.99
N PRO A 269 0.19 -20.08 15.87
CA PRO A 269 0.33 -18.68 15.50
C PRO A 269 -0.28 -17.72 16.54
N PHE A 270 0.22 -16.49 16.57
CA PHE A 270 -0.39 -15.40 17.33
C PHE A 270 -1.70 -14.95 16.68
N ALA A 271 -2.59 -14.37 17.48
CA ALA A 271 -3.86 -13.84 16.99
C ALA A 271 -3.65 -12.53 16.20
N THR A 272 -2.71 -11.69 16.64
CA THR A 272 -2.39 -10.40 16.04
C THR A 272 -0.88 -10.14 16.01
N ILE A 273 -0.44 -9.17 15.21
CA ILE A 273 0.97 -8.77 15.14
C ILE A 273 1.40 -8.03 16.42
N GLU A 274 0.48 -7.36 17.11
CA GLU A 274 0.72 -6.67 18.37
C GLU A 274 1.06 -7.66 19.51
N ASP A 275 0.42 -8.83 19.51
CA ASP A 275 0.75 -9.92 20.44
C ASP A 275 2.15 -10.46 20.18
N PHE A 276 2.52 -10.61 18.89
CA PHE A 276 3.87 -11.00 18.49
C PHE A 276 4.90 -9.98 18.95
N ASP A 277 4.71 -8.69 18.69
CA ASP A 277 5.63 -7.63 19.09
C ASP A 277 5.90 -7.63 20.60
N THR A 278 4.83 -7.78 21.39
CA THR A 278 4.92 -7.89 22.86
C THR A 278 5.75 -9.10 23.30
N PHE A 279 5.62 -10.23 22.60
CA PHE A 279 6.41 -11.43 22.83
C PHE A 279 7.89 -11.26 22.48
N VAL A 280 8.23 -10.50 21.43
CA VAL A 280 9.63 -10.37 20.99
C VAL A 280 10.46 -9.42 21.85
N GLU A 281 9.84 -8.40 22.46
CA GLU A 281 10.54 -7.39 23.26
C GLU A 281 11.48 -7.94 24.36
N PRO A 282 11.06 -8.90 25.21
CA PRO A 282 11.97 -9.51 26.18
C PRO A 282 13.08 -10.35 25.53
N LEU A 283 12.81 -10.97 24.38
CA LEU A 283 13.78 -11.81 23.67
C LEU A 283 14.94 -10.99 23.08
N LYS A 284 14.66 -9.78 22.56
CA LYS A 284 15.69 -8.87 22.03
C LYS A 284 16.73 -8.45 23.08
N LYS A 285 16.38 -8.53 24.36
CA LYS A 285 17.26 -8.15 25.49
C LYS A 285 18.04 -9.34 26.06
N ARG A 286 17.81 -10.54 25.53
CA ARG A 286 18.38 -11.78 26.09
C ARG A 286 19.81 -11.96 25.60
N ASP A 287 20.70 -12.35 26.52
CA ASP A 287 22.10 -12.55 26.16
C ASP A 287 22.26 -13.65 25.09
N GLY A 288 23.08 -13.39 24.08
CA GLY A 288 23.25 -14.26 22.91
C GLY A 288 22.24 -14.06 21.79
N ILE A 289 21.14 -13.33 21.98
CA ILE A 289 20.24 -12.93 20.88
C ILE A 289 20.74 -11.62 20.29
N VAL A 290 20.93 -11.61 18.97
CA VAL A 290 21.49 -10.47 18.24
C VAL A 290 20.40 -9.69 17.48
N ASN A 291 19.46 -10.40 16.87
CA ASN A 291 18.32 -9.77 16.18
C ASN A 291 17.11 -10.71 16.16
N ILE A 292 15.92 -10.13 16.12
CA ILE A 292 14.69 -10.89 15.87
C ILE A 292 13.77 -10.09 14.94
N SER A 293 13.23 -10.78 13.93
CA SER A 293 12.17 -10.30 13.05
C SER A 293 11.13 -11.40 12.81
N GLY A 294 9.97 -11.07 12.26
CA GLY A 294 8.95 -12.09 11.98
C GLY A 294 7.55 -11.52 11.78
N SER A 295 6.56 -12.41 11.93
CA SER A 295 5.13 -12.16 11.84
C SER A 295 4.39 -12.98 12.89
N GLU A 296 3.06 -12.86 12.96
CA GLU A 296 2.23 -13.73 13.81
C GLU A 296 2.36 -15.24 13.53
N ARG A 297 3.01 -15.66 12.42
CA ARG A 297 3.16 -17.08 12.03
C ARG A 297 4.62 -17.59 12.08
N THR A 298 5.58 -16.70 11.90
CA THR A 298 7.00 -17.07 11.76
C THR A 298 7.89 -16.13 12.56
N ILE A 299 9.04 -16.64 13.00
CA ILE A 299 10.05 -15.86 13.70
C ILE A 299 11.43 -16.19 13.15
N THR A 300 12.15 -15.17 12.75
CA THR A 300 13.57 -15.25 12.41
C THR A 300 14.38 -14.75 13.60
N VAL A 301 15.20 -15.63 14.18
CA VAL A 301 16.10 -15.30 15.27
C VAL A 301 17.53 -15.34 14.74
N THR A 302 18.29 -14.28 15.02
CA THR A 302 19.73 -14.23 14.83
C THR A 302 20.41 -14.26 16.19
N TRP A 303 21.33 -15.19 16.41
CA TRP A 303 22.01 -15.39 17.69
C TRP A 303 23.52 -15.56 17.54
N ASP A 304 24.26 -15.30 18.61
CA ASP A 304 25.71 -15.53 18.71
C ASP A 304 25.97 -17.04 18.91
N PRO A 305 26.63 -17.73 17.96
CA PRO A 305 26.90 -19.16 18.06
C PRO A 305 27.85 -19.53 19.21
N GLY A 306 28.61 -18.57 19.76
CA GLY A 306 29.44 -18.77 20.95
C GLY A 306 28.64 -18.80 22.25
N LYS A 307 27.38 -18.36 22.24
CA LYS A 307 26.50 -18.26 23.42
C LYS A 307 25.27 -19.14 23.34
N LEU A 308 24.68 -19.27 22.15
CA LEU A 308 23.47 -20.03 21.90
C LEU A 308 23.64 -20.96 20.70
N ASN A 309 23.00 -22.13 20.79
CA ASN A 309 22.78 -23.00 19.65
C ASN A 309 21.28 -23.06 19.29
N GLU A 310 20.95 -23.68 18.16
CA GLU A 310 19.57 -23.75 17.68
C GLU A 310 18.61 -24.38 18.71
N GLN A 311 19.04 -25.44 19.40
CA GLN A 311 18.18 -26.11 20.38
C GLN A 311 17.86 -25.19 21.55
N GLN A 312 18.85 -24.43 22.04
CA GLN A 312 18.65 -23.45 23.11
C GLN A 312 17.71 -22.31 22.66
N VAL A 313 17.72 -21.93 21.38
CA VAL A 313 16.75 -20.96 20.82
C VAL A 313 15.35 -21.57 20.76
N ARG A 314 15.20 -22.84 20.40
CA ARG A 314 13.90 -23.54 20.41
C ARG A 314 13.34 -23.67 21.83
N ASP A 315 14.17 -24.07 22.78
CA ASP A 315 13.80 -24.22 24.18
C ASP A 315 13.41 -22.86 24.80
N LEU A 316 14.13 -21.81 24.42
CA LEU A 316 13.82 -20.43 24.75
C LEU A 316 12.40 -20.05 24.31
N LEU A 317 12.08 -20.24 23.02
CA LEU A 317 10.77 -19.91 22.47
C LEU A 317 9.65 -20.76 23.13
N ALA A 318 9.91 -22.05 23.36
CA ALA A 318 8.99 -22.95 24.06
C ALA A 318 8.75 -22.54 25.52
N SER A 319 9.79 -22.10 26.25
CA SER A 319 9.67 -21.66 27.65
C SER A 319 8.78 -20.42 27.82
N LEU A 320 8.64 -19.62 26.75
CA LEU A 320 7.75 -18.47 26.70
C LEU A 320 6.36 -18.81 26.17
N GLY A 321 6.03 -20.10 26.02
CA GLY A 321 4.71 -20.58 25.59
C GLY A 321 4.52 -20.68 24.07
N HIS A 322 5.55 -20.38 23.28
CA HIS A 322 5.46 -20.36 21.81
C HIS A 322 6.48 -21.30 21.19
N ALA A 323 6.21 -22.60 21.31
CA ALA A 323 7.03 -23.63 20.67
C ALA A 323 7.01 -23.47 19.14
N VAL A 324 8.14 -23.81 18.51
CA VAL A 324 8.32 -23.68 17.07
C VAL A 324 8.66 -25.01 16.40
N ARG A 325 8.20 -25.16 15.15
CA ARG A 325 8.53 -26.25 14.23
C ARG A 325 9.77 -25.88 13.43
#